data_AF-A0A2T9ZGW2-F1
#
_entry.id   AF-A0A2T9ZGW2-F1
#
_cell.length_a   1.000
_cell.length_b   1.000
_cell.length_c   1.000
_cell.angle_alpha   90.00
_cell.angle_beta   90.00
_cell.angle_gamma   90.00
#
_symmetry.space_group_name_H-M   'P 1'
#
loop_
_entity.id
_entity.type
_entity.pdbx_description
1 polymer ?
#
loop_
_entity_poly.entity_id
_entity_poly.type
_entity_poly.pdbx_seq_one_letter_code
_entity_poly.pdbx_strand_id
1 'polypeptide(L)'
;MLFNAFLKLTLLALACTNVHSQVLQPKCSSIFTRKNVNNVSGNEWNMIKNVLNQMQKDGHIARLAGLHDRLNYYIHGNPMFLPFHRRLTQDFEEIGRKYDPNFFIPFWNAANDFRAPEKNVLFSPSNLGGNGNPMGGDCVKNGVLQGWTMSYPNLHCLRRKFMGASDQLPTWYSPEFITSIIQTSNSYDNFRNNLESSLHAVVHTGIGGDMATLWSPNDFIFYLHHANIDRIWWKWQNAKQNSLMRYDGPSRASRGAANLNDILPDYGERVGDVMALGYGKMCYMYEDTNALNRLLEDNPLLAQNNTTPDSLSVVTREGEFVNFRNSVAYRRFRSLSNSTISKFFPAIAEGNFNANLFEMNDQKANLRAISQDELEVTGGTMLPVPSDVPDEFIEMHQMDKNEVNEVTARMKELANALNTEGYISPN
;
A
#
# COMPACT_ATOMS: atom_id res chain seq x y z
N MET A 1 30.83 -37.30 65.13
CA MET A 1 29.35 -37.24 65.07
C MET A 1 29.03 -36.71 63.68
N LEU A 2 28.72 -37.59 62.71
CA LEU A 2 27.34 -37.89 62.25
C LEU A 2 26.74 -36.64 61.59
N PHE A 3 26.43 -36.52 60.29
CA PHE A 3 25.77 -37.46 59.37
C PHE A 3 25.83 -36.94 57.90
N ASN A 4 25.89 -37.86 56.94
CA ASN A 4 25.55 -37.83 55.50
C ASN A 4 25.15 -36.53 54.77
N ALA A 5 25.77 -36.27 53.62
CA ALA A 5 25.15 -35.54 52.51
C ALA A 5 25.32 -36.32 51.20
N PHE A 6 24.17 -36.67 50.61
CA PHE A 6 23.99 -37.49 49.42
C PHE A 6 24.45 -36.81 48.12
N LEU A 7 24.98 -37.66 47.24
CA LEU A 7 25.17 -37.44 45.81
C LEU A 7 23.83 -37.10 45.13
N LYS A 8 23.72 -35.95 44.46
CA LYS A 8 22.79 -35.74 43.34
C LYS A 8 23.50 -34.95 42.24
N LEU A 9 23.87 -35.67 41.19
CA LEU A 9 24.13 -35.12 39.86
C LEU A 9 22.86 -34.36 39.41
N THR A 10 22.96 -33.05 39.25
CA THR A 10 22.00 -32.28 38.47
C THR A 10 22.49 -32.23 37.03
N LEU A 11 21.85 -33.01 36.14
CA LEU A 11 21.85 -32.72 34.71
C LEU A 11 21.23 -31.33 34.53
N LEU A 12 22.04 -30.32 34.20
CA LEU A 12 21.51 -29.17 33.48
C LEU A 12 21.22 -29.64 32.05
N ALA A 13 19.97 -30.06 31.81
CA ALA A 13 19.44 -30.03 30.46
C ALA A 13 19.37 -28.55 30.06
N LEU A 14 20.33 -28.10 29.24
CA LEU A 14 20.12 -26.91 28.43
C LEU A 14 18.88 -27.21 27.58
N ALA A 15 17.76 -26.62 27.96
CA ALA A 15 16.66 -26.41 27.03
C ALA A 15 17.18 -25.42 25.99
N CYS A 16 17.85 -25.92 24.96
CA CYS A 16 17.91 -25.26 23.67
C CYS A 16 16.47 -25.16 23.20
N THR A 17 15.78 -24.09 23.57
CA THR A 17 14.59 -23.66 22.85
C THR A 17 15.05 -23.50 21.41
N ASN A 18 14.63 -24.43 20.55
CA ASN A 18 14.75 -24.31 19.12
C ASN A 18 14.02 -23.02 18.71
N VAL A 19 14.75 -21.90 18.73
CA VAL A 19 14.45 -20.78 17.86
C VAL A 19 14.62 -21.39 16.47
N HIS A 20 13.52 -21.83 15.88
CA HIS A 20 13.50 -22.18 14.47
C HIS A 20 14.06 -20.96 13.76
N SER A 21 15.30 -21.05 13.29
CA SER A 21 15.86 -20.03 12.42
C SER A 21 14.91 -19.96 11.24
N GLN A 22 14.14 -18.89 11.12
CA GLN A 22 13.51 -18.58 9.86
C GLN A 22 14.65 -18.53 8.86
N VAL A 23 14.69 -19.48 7.92
CA VAL A 23 15.69 -19.49 6.86
C VAL A 23 15.43 -18.20 6.10
N LEU A 24 16.26 -17.19 6.36
CA LEU A 24 16.17 -15.91 5.67
C LEU A 24 16.33 -16.22 4.19
N GLN A 25 15.33 -15.81 3.40
CA GLN A 25 15.41 -15.87 1.95
C GLN A 25 16.71 -15.21 1.49
N PRO A 26 17.33 -15.66 0.39
CA PRO A 26 18.57 -15.05 -0.08
C PRO A 26 18.34 -13.57 -0.38
N LYS A 27 19.32 -12.73 -0.05
CA LYS A 27 19.29 -11.32 -0.42
C LYS A 27 19.33 -11.19 -1.95
N CYS A 28 18.53 -10.29 -2.50
CA CYS A 28 18.51 -10.02 -3.93
C CYS A 28 19.86 -9.48 -4.42
N SER A 29 20.32 -10.00 -5.56
CA SER A 29 21.54 -9.51 -6.24
C SER A 29 21.34 -8.14 -6.90
N SER A 30 20.11 -7.82 -7.28
CA SER A 30 19.72 -6.57 -7.92
C SER A 30 18.34 -6.15 -7.40
N ILE A 31 18.15 -4.85 -7.18
CA ILE A 31 16.90 -4.30 -6.66
C ILE A 31 16.42 -3.21 -7.60
N PHE A 32 15.17 -3.32 -8.02
CA PHE A 32 14.55 -2.40 -8.97
C PHE A 32 13.64 -1.41 -8.23
N THR A 33 13.47 -0.22 -8.78
CA THR A 33 12.63 0.81 -8.15
C THR A 33 11.27 0.86 -8.82
N ARG A 34 10.21 0.62 -8.05
CA ARG A 34 8.83 0.97 -8.44
C ARG A 34 8.65 2.48 -8.23
N LYS A 35 8.45 3.20 -9.33
CA LYS A 35 8.30 4.66 -9.34
C LYS A 35 6.85 5.08 -9.11
N ASN A 36 6.66 6.28 -8.59
CA ASN A 36 5.33 6.89 -8.62
C ASN A 36 4.94 7.12 -10.09
N VAL A 37 3.67 6.85 -10.46
CA VAL A 37 3.15 7.11 -11.82
C VAL A 37 3.48 8.51 -12.36
N ASN A 38 3.54 9.52 -11.49
CA ASN A 38 3.85 10.91 -11.84
C ASN A 38 5.32 11.13 -12.26
N ASN A 39 6.21 10.21 -11.89
CA ASN A 39 7.65 10.26 -12.19
C ASN A 39 8.05 9.29 -13.31
N VAL A 40 7.08 8.57 -13.91
CA VAL A 40 7.32 7.70 -15.06
C VAL A 40 7.45 8.54 -16.32
N SER A 41 8.61 8.44 -16.98
CA SER A 41 8.90 9.17 -18.22
C SER A 41 8.09 8.64 -19.41
N GLY A 42 8.00 9.43 -20.50
CA GLY A 42 7.33 8.98 -21.72
C GLY A 42 7.93 7.71 -22.33
N ASN A 43 9.26 7.53 -22.24
CA ASN A 43 9.93 6.31 -22.72
C ASN A 43 9.56 5.09 -21.86
N GLU A 44 9.45 5.27 -20.55
CA GLU A 44 9.03 4.19 -19.65
C GLU A 44 7.54 3.84 -19.85
N TRP A 45 6.68 4.83 -20.08
CA TRP A 45 5.29 4.58 -20.47
C TRP A 45 5.18 3.82 -21.80
N ASN A 46 6.04 4.15 -22.79
CA ASN A 46 6.11 3.41 -24.05
C ASN A 46 6.57 1.95 -23.84
N MET A 47 7.58 1.73 -23.00
CA MET A 47 8.01 0.39 -22.60
C MET A 47 6.86 -0.39 -21.94
N ILE A 48 6.20 0.19 -20.93
CA ILE A 48 5.06 -0.42 -20.25
C ILE A 48 3.98 -0.78 -21.26
N LYS A 49 3.60 0.14 -22.15
CA LYS A 49 2.63 -0.10 -23.22
C LYS A 49 3.01 -1.30 -24.11
N ASN A 50 4.26 -1.39 -24.52
CA ASN A 50 4.73 -2.48 -25.38
C ASN A 50 4.67 -3.84 -24.67
N VAL A 51 5.04 -3.88 -23.38
CA VAL A 51 4.96 -5.11 -22.56
C VAL A 51 3.50 -5.52 -22.33
N LEU A 52 2.63 -4.57 -21.96
CA LEU A 52 1.21 -4.82 -21.73
C LEU A 52 0.50 -5.43 -22.95
N ASN A 53 0.75 -4.89 -24.14
CA ASN A 53 0.17 -5.43 -25.37
C ASN A 53 0.63 -6.87 -25.64
N GLN A 54 1.90 -7.19 -25.34
CA GLN A 54 2.41 -8.56 -25.50
C GLN A 54 1.80 -9.50 -24.45
N MET A 55 1.77 -9.10 -23.18
CA MET A 55 1.13 -9.87 -22.12
C MET A 55 -0.36 -10.12 -22.37
N GLN A 56 -1.07 -9.13 -22.93
CA GLN A 56 -2.47 -9.29 -23.31
C GLN A 56 -2.63 -10.29 -24.46
N LYS A 57 -1.79 -10.18 -25.50
CA LYS A 57 -1.82 -11.10 -26.66
C LYS A 57 -1.55 -12.55 -26.24
N ASP A 58 -0.64 -12.75 -25.31
CA ASP A 58 -0.25 -14.09 -24.82
C ASP A 58 -1.17 -14.63 -23.72
N GLY A 59 -2.22 -13.88 -23.36
CA GLY A 59 -3.26 -14.30 -22.42
C GLY A 59 -2.87 -14.23 -20.94
N HIS A 60 -1.75 -13.59 -20.61
CA HIS A 60 -1.29 -13.48 -19.22
C HIS A 60 -2.21 -12.64 -18.34
N ILE A 61 -2.81 -11.58 -18.89
CA ILE A 61 -3.77 -10.72 -18.18
C ILE A 61 -4.99 -11.53 -17.73
N ALA A 62 -5.63 -12.22 -18.67
CA ALA A 62 -6.79 -13.07 -18.39
C ALA A 62 -6.48 -14.23 -17.43
N ARG A 63 -5.28 -14.82 -17.53
CA ARG A 63 -4.82 -15.86 -16.58
C ARG A 63 -4.78 -15.33 -15.15
N LEU A 64 -4.22 -14.14 -14.95
CA LEU A 64 -4.07 -13.53 -13.62
C LEU A 64 -5.41 -13.04 -13.06
N ALA A 65 -6.29 -12.50 -13.91
CA ALA A 65 -7.66 -12.18 -13.53
C ALA A 65 -8.44 -13.42 -13.06
N GLY A 66 -8.33 -14.53 -13.80
CA GLY A 66 -8.95 -15.79 -13.39
C GLY A 66 -8.31 -16.43 -12.16
N LEU A 67 -7.02 -16.21 -11.91
CA LEU A 67 -6.37 -16.65 -10.67
C LEU A 67 -6.94 -15.92 -9.45
N HIS A 68 -7.02 -14.58 -9.54
CA HIS A 68 -7.55 -13.74 -8.49
C HIS A 68 -9.01 -14.08 -8.15
N ASP A 69 -9.86 -14.26 -9.17
CA ASP A 69 -11.26 -14.65 -8.98
C ASP A 69 -11.41 -16.01 -8.29
N ARG A 70 -10.73 -17.05 -8.80
CA ARG A 70 -10.79 -18.40 -8.20
C ARG A 70 -10.34 -18.44 -6.75
N LEU A 71 -9.39 -17.57 -6.37
CA LEU A 71 -8.80 -17.56 -5.03
C LEU A 71 -9.44 -16.57 -4.08
N ASN A 72 -10.45 -15.81 -4.52
CA ASN A 72 -11.09 -14.74 -3.76
C ASN A 72 -11.35 -15.09 -2.27
N TYR A 73 -11.92 -16.26 -2.00
CA TYR A 73 -12.19 -16.74 -0.64
C TYR A 73 -10.96 -16.68 0.28
N TYR A 74 -9.77 -16.99 -0.25
CA TYR A 74 -8.55 -17.05 0.51
C TYR A 74 -7.77 -15.73 0.53
N ILE A 75 -8.01 -14.83 -0.41
CA ILE A 75 -7.12 -13.66 -0.64
C ILE A 75 -7.75 -12.32 -0.24
N HIS A 76 -9.02 -12.28 0.17
CA HIS A 76 -9.70 -11.09 0.68
C HIS A 76 -10.36 -11.31 2.04
N GLY A 77 -10.60 -10.22 2.76
CA GLY A 77 -11.30 -10.22 4.05
C GLY A 77 -10.59 -11.01 5.14
N ASN A 78 -9.29 -11.30 4.97
CA ASN A 78 -8.50 -12.07 5.92
C ASN A 78 -6.99 -11.76 5.78
N PRO A 79 -6.13 -12.20 6.73
CA PRO A 79 -4.72 -11.89 6.78
C PRO A 79 -3.94 -12.12 5.47
N MET A 80 -4.29 -13.10 4.65
CA MET A 80 -3.60 -13.42 3.39
C MET A 80 -3.61 -12.28 2.35
N PHE A 81 -4.50 -11.29 2.50
CA PHE A 81 -4.67 -10.17 1.57
C PHE A 81 -3.35 -9.51 1.15
N LEU A 82 -2.58 -8.93 2.07
CA LEU A 82 -1.38 -8.17 1.68
C LEU A 82 -0.26 -9.06 1.10
N PRO A 83 0.13 -10.21 1.71
CA PRO A 83 1.13 -11.11 1.14
C PRO A 83 0.78 -11.61 -0.26
N PHE A 84 -0.47 -12.01 -0.48
CA PHE A 84 -0.90 -12.52 -1.78
C PHE A 84 -0.87 -11.45 -2.85
N HIS A 85 -1.40 -10.25 -2.56
CA HIS A 85 -1.41 -9.16 -3.52
C HIS A 85 0.00 -8.64 -3.83
N ARG A 86 0.89 -8.57 -2.83
CA ARG A 86 2.34 -8.32 -3.03
C ARG A 86 2.93 -9.32 -4.03
N ARG A 87 2.70 -10.62 -3.82
CA ARG A 87 3.24 -11.68 -4.68
C ARG A 87 2.62 -11.66 -6.07
N LEU A 88 1.32 -11.38 -6.19
CA LEU A 88 0.58 -11.27 -7.46
C LEU A 88 1.11 -10.09 -8.30
N THR A 89 1.32 -8.93 -7.69
CA THR A 89 1.94 -7.79 -8.36
C THR A 89 3.37 -8.14 -8.79
N GLN A 90 4.12 -8.87 -7.96
CA GLN A 90 5.45 -9.34 -8.35
C GLN A 90 5.40 -10.38 -9.50
N ASP A 91 4.42 -11.28 -9.56
CA ASP A 91 4.28 -12.26 -10.66
C ASP A 91 4.02 -11.55 -11.98
N PHE A 92 3.15 -10.54 -11.97
CA PHE A 92 2.94 -9.69 -13.14
C PHE A 92 4.23 -9.04 -13.62
N GLU A 93 5.01 -8.47 -12.68
CA GLU A 93 6.29 -7.82 -13.00
C GLU A 93 7.32 -8.82 -13.55
N GLU A 94 7.43 -10.01 -12.96
CA GLU A 94 8.29 -11.10 -13.42
C GLU A 94 7.92 -11.57 -14.83
N ILE A 95 6.64 -11.67 -15.15
CA ILE A 95 6.16 -12.00 -16.50
C ILE A 95 6.50 -10.88 -17.48
N GLY A 96 6.20 -9.63 -17.12
CA GLY A 96 6.51 -8.48 -17.96
C GLY A 96 8.01 -8.37 -18.28
N ARG A 97 8.87 -8.73 -17.33
CA ARG A 97 10.33 -8.76 -17.53
C ARG A 97 10.84 -9.81 -18.49
N LYS A 98 10.03 -10.81 -18.85
CA LYS A 98 10.36 -11.74 -19.94
C LYS A 98 10.25 -11.07 -21.31
N TYR A 99 9.49 -9.98 -21.42
CA TYR A 99 9.35 -9.19 -22.65
C TYR A 99 10.32 -8.01 -22.70
N ASP A 100 10.52 -7.32 -21.57
CA ASP A 100 11.53 -6.27 -21.43
C ASP A 100 12.19 -6.35 -20.05
N PRO A 101 13.51 -6.61 -19.93
CA PRO A 101 14.17 -6.77 -18.64
C PRO A 101 14.12 -5.51 -17.75
N ASN A 102 13.83 -4.33 -18.33
CA ASN A 102 13.67 -3.08 -17.59
C ASN A 102 12.23 -2.84 -17.12
N PHE A 103 11.29 -3.73 -17.47
CA PHE A 103 9.90 -3.59 -17.09
C PHE A 103 9.73 -3.51 -15.57
N PHE A 104 8.92 -2.55 -15.13
CA PHE A 104 8.51 -2.40 -13.75
C PHE A 104 7.06 -1.93 -13.68
N ILE A 105 6.41 -2.22 -12.56
CA ILE A 105 5.08 -1.73 -12.25
C ILE A 105 5.21 -0.44 -11.43
N PRO A 106 4.78 0.72 -11.97
CA PRO A 106 4.71 1.93 -11.16
C PRO A 106 3.61 1.81 -10.11
N PHE A 107 3.74 2.52 -8.99
CA PHE A 107 2.67 2.62 -8.00
C PHE A 107 1.88 3.92 -8.21
N TRP A 108 0.57 3.86 -8.02
CA TRP A 108 -0.28 5.03 -8.01
C TRP A 108 -0.63 5.44 -6.58
N ASN A 109 -0.07 6.55 -6.12
CA ASN A 109 -0.44 7.11 -4.83
C ASN A 109 -1.80 7.82 -4.88
N ALA A 110 -2.87 7.02 -4.97
CA ALA A 110 -4.25 7.49 -5.07
C ALA A 110 -4.68 8.41 -3.92
N ALA A 111 -4.05 8.29 -2.75
CA ALA A 111 -4.32 9.16 -1.61
C ALA A 111 -3.93 10.61 -1.89
N ASN A 112 -2.92 10.88 -2.71
CA ASN A 112 -2.55 12.25 -3.06
C ASN A 112 -3.50 12.88 -4.08
N ASP A 113 -4.08 12.09 -4.97
CA ASP A 113 -4.99 12.59 -5.99
C ASP A 113 -6.46 12.60 -5.53
N PHE A 114 -6.71 12.37 -4.23
CA PHE A 114 -8.02 12.04 -3.65
C PHE A 114 -9.18 12.99 -3.99
N ARG A 115 -8.91 14.24 -4.38
CA ARG A 115 -9.96 15.22 -4.75
C ARG A 115 -10.40 15.13 -6.21
N ALA A 116 -9.51 14.72 -7.09
CA ALA A 116 -9.76 14.62 -8.53
C ALA A 116 -8.88 13.53 -9.15
N PRO A 117 -9.07 12.26 -8.75
CA PRO A 117 -8.16 11.19 -9.13
C PRO A 117 -8.07 10.99 -10.65
N GLU A 118 -9.14 11.33 -11.37
CA GLU A 118 -9.23 11.23 -12.82
C GLU A 118 -8.29 12.18 -13.57
N LYS A 119 -7.76 13.20 -12.90
CA LYS A 119 -6.78 14.15 -13.47
C LYS A 119 -5.35 13.61 -13.45
N ASN A 120 -5.09 12.49 -12.79
CA ASN A 120 -3.76 11.90 -12.76
C ASN A 120 -3.29 11.54 -14.19
N VAL A 121 -1.99 11.69 -14.45
CA VAL A 121 -1.35 11.41 -15.74
C VAL A 121 -1.62 9.99 -16.26
N LEU A 122 -1.88 9.02 -15.37
CA LEU A 122 -2.19 7.65 -15.75
C LEU A 122 -3.47 7.54 -16.59
N PHE A 123 -4.48 8.41 -16.36
CA PHE A 123 -5.74 8.41 -17.10
C PHE A 123 -5.67 9.18 -18.43
N SER A 124 -4.50 9.73 -18.78
CA SER A 124 -4.33 10.47 -20.02
C SER A 124 -4.45 9.55 -21.25
N PRO A 125 -4.88 10.06 -22.42
CA PRO A 125 -4.96 9.27 -23.65
C PRO A 125 -3.62 8.72 -24.14
N SER A 126 -2.49 9.25 -23.68
CA SER A 126 -1.16 8.70 -24.00
C SER A 126 -0.75 7.53 -23.10
N ASN A 127 -1.41 7.36 -21.95
CA ASN A 127 -1.11 6.36 -20.94
C ASN A 127 -2.24 5.31 -20.88
N LEU A 128 -2.83 5.05 -19.70
CA LEU A 128 -3.83 3.98 -19.51
C LEU A 128 -5.24 4.36 -19.95
N GLY A 129 -5.47 5.62 -20.28
CA GLY A 129 -6.78 6.13 -20.70
C GLY A 129 -7.75 6.32 -19.55
N GLY A 130 -8.85 7.03 -19.81
CA GLY A 130 -9.85 7.42 -18.84
C GLY A 130 -11.03 6.45 -18.74
N ASN A 131 -12.22 7.01 -18.48
CA ASN A 131 -13.47 6.27 -18.31
C ASN A 131 -13.89 5.47 -19.56
N GLY A 132 -14.83 4.55 -19.38
CA GLY A 132 -15.54 3.89 -20.47
C GLY A 132 -16.53 4.80 -21.19
N ASN A 133 -17.01 4.35 -22.36
CA ASN A 133 -18.12 4.97 -23.07
C ASN A 133 -19.45 4.27 -22.70
N PRO A 134 -20.40 4.93 -22.00
CA PRO A 134 -21.68 4.33 -21.65
C PRO A 134 -22.49 3.83 -22.86
N MET A 135 -22.43 4.55 -23.99
CA MET A 135 -23.08 4.11 -25.23
C MET A 135 -22.38 2.93 -25.90
N GLY A 136 -21.12 2.67 -25.52
CA GLY A 136 -20.30 1.56 -25.99
C GLY A 136 -20.25 0.40 -25.01
N GLY A 137 -21.17 0.31 -24.04
CA GLY A 137 -21.15 -0.76 -23.03
C GLY A 137 -20.00 -0.64 -22.03
N ASP A 138 -19.65 0.61 -21.67
CA ASP A 138 -18.60 1.00 -20.74
C ASP A 138 -17.17 0.60 -21.18
N CYS A 139 -16.96 0.29 -22.46
CA CYS A 139 -15.61 0.02 -22.99
C CYS A 139 -14.69 1.24 -22.84
N VAL A 140 -13.46 1.02 -22.38
CA VAL A 140 -12.43 2.07 -22.24
C VAL A 140 -12.27 2.86 -23.54
N LYS A 141 -12.41 4.18 -23.46
CA LYS A 141 -12.59 5.06 -24.63
C LYS A 141 -11.30 5.55 -25.30
N ASN A 142 -10.15 5.49 -24.61
CA ASN A 142 -8.85 5.98 -25.08
C ASN A 142 -7.70 5.32 -24.29
N GLY A 143 -6.45 5.68 -24.59
CA GLY A 143 -5.27 5.12 -23.93
C GLY A 143 -4.81 3.79 -24.50
N VAL A 144 -3.75 3.23 -23.93
CA VAL A 144 -3.15 1.96 -24.35
C VAL A 144 -4.10 0.77 -24.21
N LEU A 145 -5.05 0.85 -23.28
CA LEU A 145 -6.00 -0.23 -23.03
C LEU A 145 -7.27 -0.11 -23.90
N GLN A 146 -7.37 0.92 -24.75
CA GLN A 146 -8.48 1.05 -25.68
C GLN A 146 -8.52 -0.13 -26.66
N GLY A 147 -9.72 -0.64 -26.92
CA GLY A 147 -9.93 -1.73 -27.88
C GLY A 147 -9.44 -3.10 -27.39
N TRP A 148 -8.92 -3.18 -26.17
CA TRP A 148 -8.59 -4.45 -25.55
C TRP A 148 -9.83 -5.31 -25.39
N THR A 149 -9.74 -6.56 -25.84
CA THR A 149 -10.77 -7.59 -25.65
C THR A 149 -10.28 -8.58 -24.61
N MET A 150 -11.00 -8.70 -23.51
CA MET A 150 -10.77 -9.63 -22.41
C MET A 150 -11.41 -10.98 -22.74
N SER A 151 -10.70 -12.07 -22.42
CA SER A 151 -11.22 -13.44 -22.56
C SER A 151 -11.75 -14.02 -21.25
N TYR A 152 -11.46 -13.40 -20.10
CA TYR A 152 -11.96 -13.78 -18.78
C TYR A 152 -12.82 -12.67 -18.18
N PRO A 153 -13.97 -12.96 -17.54
CA PRO A 153 -14.56 -14.29 -17.35
C PRO A 153 -15.25 -14.83 -18.61
N ASN A 154 -15.58 -13.94 -19.54
CA ASN A 154 -16.09 -14.23 -20.87
C ASN A 154 -15.56 -13.19 -21.85
N LEU A 155 -15.82 -13.35 -23.15
CA LEU A 155 -15.41 -12.36 -24.14
C LEU A 155 -16.14 -11.02 -23.91
N HIS A 156 -15.39 -9.93 -23.69
CA HIS A 156 -15.90 -8.56 -23.60
C HIS A 156 -14.76 -7.55 -23.81
N CYS A 157 -15.07 -6.27 -24.01
CA CYS A 157 -14.04 -5.22 -23.97
C CYS A 157 -13.61 -4.93 -22.53
N LEU A 158 -12.42 -4.38 -22.30
CA LEU A 158 -12.08 -3.83 -20.98
C LEU A 158 -13.06 -2.71 -20.62
N ARG A 159 -13.69 -2.79 -19.44
CA ARG A 159 -14.70 -1.83 -18.98
C ARG A 159 -14.23 -0.97 -17.83
N ARG A 160 -14.59 0.32 -17.88
CA ARG A 160 -14.50 1.27 -16.75
C ARG A 160 -15.78 2.08 -16.67
N LYS A 161 -16.22 2.36 -15.45
CA LYS A 161 -17.40 3.18 -15.18
C LYS A 161 -17.14 4.00 -13.93
N PHE A 162 -16.51 5.15 -14.11
CA PHE A 162 -16.22 6.06 -13.00
C PHE A 162 -17.53 6.43 -12.29
N MET A 163 -17.55 6.20 -10.97
CA MET A 163 -18.76 6.27 -10.16
C MET A 163 -19.02 7.66 -9.56
N GLY A 164 -18.22 8.66 -9.93
CA GLY A 164 -18.42 10.05 -9.55
C GLY A 164 -19.38 10.79 -10.49
N ALA A 165 -19.63 12.06 -10.19
CA ALA A 165 -20.48 12.91 -11.01
C ALA A 165 -19.81 13.22 -12.36
N SER A 166 -20.61 13.37 -13.42
CA SER A 166 -20.16 13.90 -14.71
C SER A 166 -18.96 13.15 -15.32
N ASP A 167 -18.96 11.82 -15.31
CA ASP A 167 -17.89 10.98 -15.89
C ASP A 167 -16.54 11.07 -15.15
N GLN A 168 -16.54 11.49 -13.88
CA GLN A 168 -15.35 11.64 -13.02
C GLN A 168 -15.25 10.55 -11.96
N LEU A 169 -14.06 10.40 -11.37
CA LEU A 169 -13.87 9.53 -10.20
C LEU A 169 -14.42 10.23 -8.95
N PRO A 170 -14.97 9.47 -7.99
CA PRO A 170 -15.38 10.05 -6.72
C PRO A 170 -14.16 10.48 -5.90
N THR A 171 -14.38 11.33 -4.89
CA THR A 171 -13.32 11.66 -3.94
C THR A 171 -12.97 10.47 -3.07
N TRP A 172 -11.69 10.32 -2.71
CA TRP A 172 -11.17 9.18 -1.96
C TRP A 172 -10.55 9.58 -0.62
N TYR A 173 -9.95 8.60 0.06
CA TYR A 173 -9.17 8.79 1.27
C TYR A 173 -7.90 9.57 0.95
N SER A 174 -7.78 10.79 1.50
CA SER A 174 -6.58 11.61 1.53
C SER A 174 -5.42 11.01 2.34
N PRO A 175 -4.21 11.61 2.28
CA PRO A 175 -3.04 11.11 2.99
C PRO A 175 -3.19 11.15 4.51
N GLU A 176 -4.03 12.02 5.06
CA GLU A 176 -4.35 12.08 6.50
C GLU A 176 -4.98 10.79 6.99
N PHE A 177 -5.92 10.20 6.24
CA PHE A 177 -6.54 8.94 6.63
C PHE A 177 -5.52 7.81 6.64
N ILE A 178 -4.68 7.73 5.61
CA ILE A 178 -3.65 6.67 5.52
C ILE A 178 -2.61 6.83 6.63
N THR A 179 -2.19 8.08 6.90
CA THR A 179 -1.34 8.42 8.05
C THR A 179 -1.97 7.96 9.36
N SER A 180 -3.25 8.22 9.57
CA SER A 180 -3.97 7.80 10.78
C SER A 180 -4.03 6.27 10.88
N ILE A 181 -4.34 5.57 9.78
CA ILE A 181 -4.37 4.10 9.72
C ILE A 181 -3.02 3.51 10.10
N ILE A 182 -1.92 4.02 9.54
CA ILE A 182 -0.57 3.53 9.84
C ILE A 182 -0.25 3.67 11.34
N GLN A 183 -0.62 4.80 11.94
CA GLN A 183 -0.28 5.11 13.34
C GLN A 183 -1.16 4.36 14.35
N THR A 184 -2.47 4.30 14.09
CA THR A 184 -3.47 3.76 15.02
C THR A 184 -3.65 2.25 14.93
N SER A 185 -3.15 1.59 13.88
CA SER A 185 -3.22 0.14 13.76
C SER A 185 -2.16 -0.54 14.64
N ASN A 186 -2.62 -1.40 15.56
CA ASN A 186 -1.77 -2.05 16.56
C ASN A 186 -1.41 -3.51 16.24
N SER A 187 -2.19 -4.17 15.39
CA SER A 187 -1.93 -5.52 14.86
C SER A 187 -1.86 -5.50 13.33
N TYR A 188 -1.31 -6.55 12.74
CA TYR A 188 -1.30 -6.69 11.27
C TYR A 188 -2.73 -6.79 10.74
N ASP A 189 -3.58 -7.60 11.36
CA ASP A 189 -4.94 -7.82 10.87
C ASP A 189 -5.79 -6.55 10.92
N ASN A 190 -5.63 -5.75 11.98
CA ASN A 190 -6.30 -4.45 12.07
C ASN A 190 -5.80 -3.49 10.98
N PHE A 191 -4.48 -3.42 10.75
CA PHE A 191 -3.92 -2.58 9.68
C PHE A 191 -4.42 -2.99 8.30
N ARG A 192 -4.34 -4.30 7.99
CA ARG A 192 -4.86 -4.89 6.75
C ARG A 192 -6.32 -4.52 6.56
N ASN A 193 -7.16 -4.79 7.56
CA ASN A 193 -8.59 -4.55 7.46
C ASN A 193 -8.92 -3.06 7.24
N ASN A 194 -8.22 -2.18 7.95
CA ASN A 194 -8.36 -0.74 7.78
C ASN A 194 -8.03 -0.31 6.36
N LEU A 195 -6.96 -0.85 5.77
CA LEU A 195 -6.53 -0.51 4.41
C LEU A 195 -7.44 -1.12 3.33
N GLU A 196 -7.86 -2.38 3.51
CA GLU A 196 -8.73 -3.13 2.60
C GLU A 196 -10.14 -2.51 2.53
N SER A 197 -10.68 -2.09 3.68
CA SER A 197 -12.00 -1.46 3.82
C SER A 197 -12.05 0.02 3.46
N SER A 198 -10.89 0.67 3.25
CA SER A 198 -10.80 2.10 2.94
C SER A 198 -10.31 2.33 1.52
N LEU A 199 -9.06 2.81 1.37
CA LEU A 199 -8.46 3.20 0.09
C LEU A 199 -8.51 2.07 -0.93
N HIS A 200 -8.30 0.82 -0.52
CA HIS A 200 -8.41 -0.32 -1.41
C HIS A 200 -9.81 -0.39 -2.05
N ALA A 201 -10.86 -0.49 -1.23
CA ALA A 201 -12.24 -0.64 -1.70
C ALA A 201 -12.73 0.54 -2.54
N VAL A 202 -12.42 1.79 -2.15
CA VAL A 202 -12.95 2.96 -2.88
C VAL A 202 -12.27 3.23 -4.21
N VAL A 203 -11.03 2.79 -4.40
CA VAL A 203 -10.37 2.85 -5.72
C VAL A 203 -11.01 1.83 -6.66
N HIS A 204 -11.20 0.58 -6.21
CA HIS A 204 -11.88 -0.46 -6.99
C HIS A 204 -13.29 -0.05 -7.40
N THR A 205 -14.11 0.33 -6.41
CA THR A 205 -15.50 0.71 -6.64
C THR A 205 -15.63 2.07 -7.33
N GLY A 206 -14.71 3.00 -7.10
CA GLY A 206 -14.69 4.31 -7.75
C GLY A 206 -14.42 4.23 -9.25
N ILE A 207 -13.53 3.35 -9.70
CA ILE A 207 -13.24 3.14 -11.12
C ILE A 207 -14.38 2.37 -11.81
N GLY A 208 -15.03 1.44 -11.11
CA GLY A 208 -16.12 0.65 -11.66
C GLY A 208 -15.68 -0.28 -12.80
N GLY A 209 -16.63 -0.79 -13.57
CA GLY A 209 -16.36 -1.75 -14.65
C GLY A 209 -15.64 -3.00 -14.11
N ASP A 210 -14.60 -3.46 -14.81
CA ASP A 210 -13.84 -4.65 -14.38
C ASP A 210 -13.14 -4.41 -13.04
N MET A 211 -12.68 -3.18 -12.76
CA MET A 211 -12.02 -2.83 -11.49
C MET A 211 -12.91 -3.03 -10.26
N ALA A 212 -14.24 -3.04 -10.41
CA ALA A 212 -15.15 -3.29 -9.28
C ALA A 212 -15.52 -4.78 -9.10
N THR A 213 -14.84 -5.70 -9.79
CA THR A 213 -15.17 -7.14 -9.80
C THR A 213 -13.99 -8.00 -9.35
N LEU A 214 -14.22 -9.31 -9.21
CA LEU A 214 -13.18 -10.30 -8.94
C LEU A 214 -12.19 -10.51 -10.09
N TRP A 215 -12.49 -10.03 -11.30
CA TRP A 215 -11.56 -10.01 -12.43
C TRP A 215 -10.96 -8.61 -12.66
N SER A 216 -10.92 -7.77 -11.62
CA SER A 216 -10.23 -6.48 -11.64
C SER A 216 -8.79 -6.51 -12.17
N PRO A 217 -8.00 -7.61 -12.06
CA PRO A 217 -6.69 -7.68 -12.73
C PRO A 217 -6.72 -7.65 -14.26
N ASN A 218 -7.90 -7.68 -14.91
CA ASN A 218 -8.04 -7.37 -16.34
C ASN A 218 -7.58 -5.94 -16.66
N ASP A 219 -7.74 -5.01 -15.71
CA ASP A 219 -7.29 -3.63 -15.84
C ASP A 219 -5.89 -3.48 -15.25
N PHE A 220 -4.94 -2.94 -16.02
CA PHE A 220 -3.59 -2.72 -15.51
C PHE A 220 -3.54 -1.74 -14.31
N ILE A 221 -4.56 -0.89 -14.14
CA ILE A 221 -4.69 -0.03 -12.95
C ILE A 221 -4.74 -0.85 -11.65
N PHE A 222 -5.23 -2.09 -11.68
CA PHE A 222 -5.16 -3.04 -10.56
C PHE A 222 -3.75 -3.12 -9.99
N TYR A 223 -2.75 -3.29 -10.85
CA TYR A 223 -1.37 -3.51 -10.42
C TYR A 223 -0.72 -2.22 -9.92
N LEU A 224 -1.10 -1.06 -10.47
CA LEU A 224 -0.65 0.26 -9.98
C LEU A 224 -1.21 0.55 -8.59
N HIS A 225 -2.49 0.24 -8.39
CA HIS A 225 -3.19 0.37 -7.12
C HIS A 225 -2.60 -0.56 -6.07
N HIS A 226 -2.49 -1.86 -6.38
CA HIS A 226 -1.94 -2.85 -5.45
C HIS A 226 -0.44 -2.67 -5.19
N ALA A 227 0.32 -2.11 -6.14
CA ALA A 227 1.68 -1.66 -5.85
C ALA A 227 1.71 -0.54 -4.79
N ASN A 228 0.70 0.34 -4.73
CA ASN A 228 0.60 1.36 -3.68
C ASN A 228 0.03 0.81 -2.36
N ILE A 229 -0.92 -0.14 -2.39
CA ILE A 229 -1.35 -0.88 -1.20
C ILE A 229 -0.15 -1.58 -0.55
N ASP A 230 0.67 -2.24 -1.37
CA ASP A 230 1.90 -2.89 -0.92
C ASP A 230 2.94 -1.89 -0.38
N ARG A 231 3.06 -0.71 -1.01
CA ARG A 231 3.91 0.39 -0.52
C ARG A 231 3.47 0.88 0.86
N ILE A 232 2.18 1.09 1.07
CA ILE A 232 1.63 1.51 2.37
C ILE A 232 1.87 0.43 3.43
N TRP A 233 1.73 -0.85 3.08
CA TRP A 233 2.09 -1.95 3.96
C TRP A 233 3.59 -1.97 4.29
N TRP A 234 4.46 -1.81 3.29
CA TRP A 234 5.91 -1.69 3.49
C TRP A 234 6.26 -0.53 4.44
N LYS A 235 5.58 0.61 4.34
CA LYS A 235 5.74 1.72 5.30
C LYS A 235 5.34 1.28 6.71
N TRP A 236 4.17 0.65 6.88
CA TRP A 236 3.75 0.14 8.19
C TRP A 236 4.71 -0.90 8.79
N GLN A 237 5.25 -1.80 7.96
CA GLN A 237 6.28 -2.77 8.35
C GLN A 237 7.56 -2.09 8.88
N ASN A 238 7.86 -0.88 8.40
CA ASN A 238 9.03 -0.09 8.77
C ASN A 238 8.72 1.07 9.75
N ALA A 239 7.47 1.21 10.17
CA ALA A 239 7.02 2.28 11.04
C ALA A 239 7.32 2.01 12.53
N LYS A 240 7.22 0.75 12.96
CA LYS A 240 7.40 0.33 14.37
C LYS A 240 8.40 -0.83 14.49
N GLN A 241 9.04 -0.95 15.66
CA GLN A 241 9.95 -2.06 15.95
C GLN A 241 9.17 -3.39 15.89
N ASN A 242 9.77 -4.41 15.27
CA ASN A 242 9.19 -5.74 15.08
C ASN A 242 7.94 -5.82 14.18
N SER A 243 7.54 -4.76 13.45
CA SER A 243 6.40 -4.84 12.51
C SER A 243 6.68 -5.64 11.24
N LEU A 244 7.95 -5.78 10.84
CA LEU A 244 8.32 -6.38 9.54
C LEU A 244 7.72 -7.78 9.33
N MET A 245 7.78 -8.63 10.35
CA MET A 245 7.29 -10.01 10.28
C MET A 245 5.94 -10.20 10.99
N ARG A 246 5.23 -9.12 11.35
CA ARG A 246 3.90 -9.24 11.96
C ARG A 246 2.92 -9.78 10.94
N TYR A 247 2.29 -10.88 11.32
CA TYR A 247 1.26 -11.57 10.55
C TYR A 247 0.36 -12.28 11.56
N ASP A 248 -0.81 -11.70 11.81
CA ASP A 248 -1.78 -12.13 12.82
C ASP A 248 -3.21 -12.07 12.23
N GLY A 249 -4.21 -12.50 13.01
CA GLY A 249 -5.62 -12.56 12.60
C GLY A 249 -6.10 -13.97 12.24
N PRO A 250 -7.41 -14.15 11.97
CA PRO A 250 -7.98 -15.44 11.58
C PRO A 250 -7.69 -15.75 10.10
N SER A 251 -6.88 -16.78 9.84
CA SER A 251 -6.50 -17.22 8.50
C SER A 251 -7.45 -18.30 7.98
N ARG A 252 -8.03 -18.04 6.80
CA ARG A 252 -8.83 -19.01 6.06
C ARG A 252 -7.98 -20.13 5.46
N ALA A 253 -6.70 -19.84 5.17
CA ALA A 253 -5.77 -20.82 4.62
C ALA A 253 -5.42 -21.91 5.63
N SER A 254 -5.13 -21.54 6.88
CA SER A 254 -4.79 -22.49 7.94
C SER A 254 -5.98 -22.94 8.79
N ARG A 255 -7.18 -22.35 8.58
CA ARG A 255 -8.38 -22.57 9.41
C ARG A 255 -8.10 -22.33 10.90
N GLY A 256 -7.41 -21.24 11.20
CA GLY A 256 -6.95 -20.93 12.55
C GLY A 256 -6.28 -19.56 12.61
N ALA A 257 -5.30 -19.41 13.49
CA ALA A 257 -4.49 -18.19 13.53
C ALA A 257 -3.55 -18.15 12.31
N ALA A 258 -3.41 -16.97 11.73
CA ALA A 258 -2.46 -16.68 10.67
C ALA A 258 -1.03 -17.03 11.12
N ASN A 259 -0.29 -17.69 10.22
CA ASN A 259 1.09 -18.10 10.50
C ASN A 259 2.00 -17.75 9.33
N LEU A 260 3.25 -17.37 9.60
CA LEU A 260 4.22 -17.09 8.54
C LEU A 260 4.54 -18.31 7.67
N ASN A 261 4.20 -19.53 8.12
CA ASN A 261 4.30 -20.76 7.33
C ASN A 261 3.04 -21.06 6.51
N ASP A 262 1.99 -20.23 6.59
CA ASP A 262 0.85 -20.34 5.69
C ASP A 262 1.34 -20.23 4.24
N ILE A 263 0.78 -21.06 3.36
CA ILE A 263 1.20 -21.14 1.96
C ILE A 263 0.38 -20.15 1.14
N LEU A 264 1.06 -19.34 0.33
CA LEU A 264 0.43 -18.52 -0.68
C LEU A 264 -0.23 -19.44 -1.73
N PRO A 265 -1.56 -19.39 -1.89
CA PRO A 265 -2.26 -20.26 -2.83
C PRO A 265 -1.73 -20.06 -4.26
N ASP A 266 -1.63 -21.14 -5.03
CA ASP A 266 -1.07 -21.23 -6.40
C ASP A 266 0.45 -20.99 -6.51
N TYR A 267 1.08 -20.23 -5.59
CA TYR A 267 2.51 -19.94 -5.64
C TYR A 267 3.39 -20.96 -4.91
N GLY A 268 2.87 -21.61 -3.85
CA GLY A 268 3.63 -22.59 -3.05
C GLY A 268 4.71 -21.99 -2.13
N GLU A 269 4.89 -20.66 -2.15
CA GLU A 269 5.75 -19.90 -1.25
C GLU A 269 5.09 -19.75 0.13
N ARG A 270 5.85 -19.61 1.21
CA ARG A 270 5.28 -19.28 2.52
C ARG A 270 5.06 -17.77 2.62
N VAL A 271 4.10 -17.35 3.43
CA VAL A 271 3.87 -15.93 3.74
C VAL A 271 5.16 -15.26 4.21
N GLY A 272 5.93 -15.92 5.08
CA GLY A 272 7.23 -15.44 5.57
C GLY A 272 8.24 -15.13 4.46
N ASP A 273 8.16 -15.81 3.31
CA ASP A 273 9.09 -15.64 2.19
C ASP A 273 8.85 -14.33 1.41
N VAL A 274 7.66 -13.71 1.57
CA VAL A 274 7.28 -12.47 0.87
C VAL A 274 7.18 -11.24 1.79
N MET A 275 7.47 -11.40 3.09
CA MET A 275 7.34 -10.31 4.06
C MET A 275 8.37 -9.20 3.87
N ALA A 276 9.58 -9.52 3.43
CA ALA A 276 10.69 -8.59 3.36
C ALA A 276 11.05 -8.24 1.90
N LEU A 277 11.01 -6.94 1.58
CA LEU A 277 11.52 -6.43 0.31
C LEU A 277 13.05 -6.56 0.24
N GLY A 278 13.55 -6.86 -0.96
CA GLY A 278 14.95 -7.09 -1.29
C GLY A 278 15.49 -8.47 -0.91
N TYR A 279 14.60 -9.41 -0.61
CA TYR A 279 14.92 -10.81 -0.35
C TYR A 279 14.03 -11.73 -1.19
N GLY A 280 14.51 -12.95 -1.46
CA GLY A 280 13.77 -13.95 -2.21
C GLY A 280 13.37 -13.43 -3.59
N LYS A 281 12.08 -13.48 -3.91
CA LYS A 281 11.53 -12.92 -5.16
C LYS A 281 11.13 -11.45 -5.06
N MET A 282 11.13 -10.86 -3.87
CA MET A 282 10.67 -9.48 -3.65
C MET A 282 11.78 -8.48 -3.96
N CYS A 283 12.44 -8.60 -5.11
CA CYS A 283 13.63 -7.84 -5.49
C CYS A 283 13.33 -6.43 -6.01
N TYR A 284 12.58 -5.64 -5.23
CA TYR A 284 12.23 -4.27 -5.55
C TYR A 284 12.21 -3.38 -4.30
N MET A 285 12.16 -2.07 -4.54
CA MET A 285 11.93 -1.02 -3.55
C MET A 285 11.00 0.04 -4.14
N TYR A 286 10.50 0.95 -3.30
CA TYR A 286 9.68 2.08 -3.70
C TYR A 286 10.48 3.37 -3.80
N GLU A 287 10.17 4.22 -4.77
CA GLU A 287 10.89 5.48 -5.00
C GLU A 287 10.96 6.41 -3.76
N ASP A 288 10.06 6.27 -2.78
CA ASP A 288 10.12 7.05 -1.54
C ASP A 288 11.44 6.86 -0.79
N THR A 289 12.07 5.69 -0.89
CA THR A 289 13.37 5.43 -0.26
C THR A 289 14.47 6.30 -0.86
N ASN A 290 14.47 6.47 -2.18
CA ASN A 290 15.44 7.30 -2.87
C ASN A 290 15.17 8.80 -2.65
N ALA A 291 13.91 9.20 -2.54
CA ALA A 291 13.55 10.56 -2.15
C ALA A 291 14.04 10.88 -0.73
N LEU A 292 13.88 9.93 0.20
CA LEU A 292 14.38 10.06 1.57
C LEU A 292 15.92 10.15 1.60
N ASN A 293 16.64 9.27 0.90
CA ASN A 293 18.10 9.29 0.86
C ASN A 293 18.66 10.61 0.29
N ARG A 294 18.08 11.17 -0.78
CA ARG A 294 18.50 12.48 -1.32
C ARG A 294 18.28 13.63 -0.34
N LEU A 295 17.18 13.62 0.42
CA LEU A 295 16.91 14.63 1.44
C LEU A 295 17.97 14.61 2.57
N LEU A 296 18.58 13.45 2.83
CA LEU A 296 19.66 13.26 3.80
C LEU A 296 21.00 13.77 3.29
N GLU A 297 21.34 13.47 2.03
CA GLU A 297 22.55 13.96 1.36
C GLU A 297 22.62 15.49 1.31
N ASP A 298 21.46 16.15 1.12
CA ASP A 298 21.35 17.62 1.09
C ASP A 298 21.43 18.27 2.49
N ASN A 299 21.43 17.51 3.60
CA ASN A 299 21.48 18.03 4.98
C ASN A 299 22.44 17.23 5.90
N PRO A 300 23.77 17.43 5.79
CA PRO A 300 24.79 16.65 6.51
C PRO A 300 24.83 16.81 8.04
N LEU A 301 24.05 17.72 8.63
CA LEU A 301 23.98 17.92 10.09
C LEU A 301 23.13 16.86 10.82
N LEU A 302 22.48 15.95 10.09
CA LEU A 302 21.50 15.00 10.63
C LEU A 302 21.97 13.53 10.57
N ALA A 303 23.19 13.29 10.10
CA ALA A 303 23.76 11.96 9.84
C ALA A 303 24.73 11.43 10.93
N GLN A 304 24.67 11.96 12.16
CA GLN A 304 25.55 11.50 13.25
C GLN A 304 24.79 10.67 14.29
N ASN A 305 24.84 9.34 14.15
CA ASN A 305 25.20 8.40 15.23
C ASN A 305 25.28 6.94 14.71
N ASN A 306 26.45 6.32 14.91
CA ASN A 306 26.80 4.95 14.51
C ASN A 306 26.41 3.89 15.56
N THR A 307 25.90 2.73 15.13
CA THR A 307 26.27 1.36 15.59
C THR A 307 25.58 0.28 14.73
N THR A 308 26.22 -0.88 14.57
CA THR A 308 25.84 -2.04 13.71
C THR A 308 25.88 -3.36 14.53
N PRO A 309 25.54 -4.58 14.01
CA PRO A 309 24.60 -5.00 12.95
C PRO A 309 23.72 -6.23 13.33
N ASP A 310 22.43 -6.29 12.92
CA ASP A 310 21.95 -7.49 12.21
C ASP A 310 20.66 -7.26 11.41
N SER A 311 20.68 -7.83 10.22
CA SER A 311 19.84 -7.60 9.04
C SER A 311 18.33 -7.75 9.23
N LEU A 312 17.52 -6.84 8.64
CA LEU A 312 16.23 -7.14 7.99
C LEU A 312 15.56 -5.93 7.29
N SER A 313 15.12 -6.17 6.04
CA SER A 313 14.60 -5.27 4.99
C SER A 313 15.61 -4.27 4.43
N VAL A 314 15.75 -4.25 3.11
CA VAL A 314 16.78 -3.50 2.40
C VAL A 314 16.65 -2.00 2.67
N VAL A 315 17.55 -1.51 3.54
CA VAL A 315 17.97 -0.10 3.72
C VAL A 315 16.79 0.81 4.09
N THR A 316 16.37 0.92 5.35
CA THR A 316 17.07 1.59 6.46
C THR A 316 16.41 1.19 7.79
N ARG A 317 17.15 0.60 8.71
CA ARG A 317 16.78 0.62 10.13
C ARG A 317 17.96 1.12 10.95
N GLU A 318 17.65 2.13 11.77
CA GLU A 318 18.39 2.66 12.93
C GLU A 318 19.26 3.92 12.79
N GLY A 319 19.50 4.48 11.60
CA GLY A 319 20.39 5.66 11.49
C GLY A 319 19.76 7.03 11.18
N GLU A 320 18.75 7.11 10.30
CA GLU A 320 18.52 8.35 9.54
C GLU A 320 17.03 8.69 9.28
N PHE A 321 16.17 8.55 10.28
CA PHE A 321 14.84 9.17 10.20
C PHE A 321 14.96 10.64 10.62
N VAL A 322 15.26 11.49 9.65
CA VAL A 322 15.53 12.91 9.88
C VAL A 322 14.25 13.75 9.88
N ASN A 323 14.12 14.57 10.93
CA ASN A 323 13.23 15.71 11.19
C ASN A 323 12.02 15.98 10.25
N PHE A 324 11.07 15.03 10.13
CA PHE A 324 9.69 15.36 9.71
C PHE A 324 9.09 16.48 10.58
N ARG A 325 9.61 16.68 11.81
CA ARG A 325 9.28 17.81 12.69
C ARG A 325 9.42 19.21 12.05
N ASN A 326 10.18 19.35 10.96
CA ASN A 326 10.34 20.63 10.26
C ASN A 326 9.51 20.72 8.96
N SER A 327 8.81 19.64 8.58
CA SER A 327 8.00 19.60 7.37
C SER A 327 6.82 20.56 7.44
N VAL A 328 6.37 21.00 6.27
CA VAL A 328 5.16 21.83 6.16
C VAL A 328 3.93 21.01 6.57
N ALA A 329 3.92 19.74 6.17
CA ALA A 329 2.91 18.76 6.56
C ALA A 329 2.77 18.66 8.09
N TYR A 330 3.89 18.52 8.81
CA TYR A 330 3.89 18.46 10.27
C TYR A 330 3.43 19.76 10.93
N ARG A 331 3.85 20.92 10.41
CA ARG A 331 3.45 22.22 10.97
C ARG A 331 1.94 22.43 10.95
N ARG A 332 1.23 21.87 9.96
CA ARG A 332 -0.24 21.92 9.88
C ARG A 332 -0.93 21.02 10.90
N PHE A 333 -0.36 19.87 11.25
CA PHE A 333 -0.91 19.05 12.33
C PHE A 333 -0.82 19.74 13.71
N ARG A 334 0.09 20.69 13.91
CA ARG A 334 0.20 21.45 15.17
C ARG A 334 -0.97 22.37 15.45
N SER A 335 -1.77 22.72 14.44
CA SER A 335 -2.99 23.51 14.68
C SER A 335 -4.13 22.68 15.27
N LEU A 336 -4.00 21.34 15.25
CA LEU A 336 -5.02 20.44 15.78
C LEU A 336 -5.00 20.39 17.31
N SER A 337 -6.17 20.11 17.89
CA SER A 337 -6.32 19.91 19.33
C SER A 337 -5.56 18.65 19.80
N ASN A 338 -5.10 18.66 21.06
CA ASN A 338 -4.46 17.49 21.66
C ASN A 338 -5.36 16.25 21.62
N SER A 339 -6.68 16.39 21.73
CA SER A 339 -7.63 15.30 21.59
C SER A 339 -7.61 14.68 20.19
N THR A 340 -7.63 15.51 19.15
CA THR A 340 -7.60 15.06 17.75
C THR A 340 -6.26 14.40 17.42
N ILE A 341 -5.16 15.01 17.83
CA ILE A 341 -3.81 14.45 17.63
C ILE A 341 -3.67 13.11 18.36
N SER A 342 -4.02 13.03 19.65
CA SER A 342 -3.83 11.78 20.42
C SER A 342 -4.71 10.65 19.89
N LYS A 343 -5.90 10.96 19.38
CA LYS A 343 -6.84 9.96 18.86
C LYS A 343 -6.44 9.44 17.49
N PHE A 344 -6.09 10.32 16.56
CA PHE A 344 -5.91 9.95 15.15
C PHE A 344 -4.46 9.96 14.70
N PHE A 345 -3.58 10.68 15.38
CA PHE A 345 -2.17 10.83 15.03
C PHE A 345 -1.24 10.62 16.23
N PRO A 346 -1.33 9.48 16.94
CA PRO A 346 -0.62 9.27 18.21
C PRO A 346 0.91 9.40 18.08
N ALA A 347 1.49 9.11 16.91
CA ALA A 347 2.93 9.32 16.71
C ALA A 347 3.32 10.80 16.86
N ILE A 348 2.46 11.72 16.44
CA ILE A 348 2.67 13.16 16.62
C ILE A 348 2.59 13.52 18.11
N ALA A 349 1.61 12.99 18.84
CA ALA A 349 1.47 13.22 20.28
C ALA A 349 2.70 12.71 21.07
N GLU A 350 3.26 11.59 20.64
CA GLU A 350 4.44 10.94 21.25
C GLU A 350 5.77 11.55 20.79
N GLY A 351 5.76 12.49 19.83
CA GLY A 351 6.98 13.07 19.26
C GLY A 351 7.77 12.08 18.38
N ASN A 352 7.12 11.03 17.87
CA ASN A 352 7.70 10.06 16.95
C ASN A 352 7.52 10.54 15.49
N PHE A 353 8.65 10.88 14.88
CA PHE A 353 8.72 11.47 13.54
C PHE A 353 9.34 10.54 12.48
N ASN A 354 9.25 9.23 12.69
CA ASN A 354 9.62 8.26 11.65
C ASN A 354 8.78 8.54 10.38
N ALA A 355 9.44 8.82 9.25
CA ALA A 355 8.79 9.16 7.99
C ALA A 355 7.82 8.07 7.49
N ASN A 356 8.05 6.81 7.85
CA ASN A 356 7.16 5.70 7.51
C ASN A 356 5.80 5.76 8.23
N LEU A 357 5.66 6.56 9.29
CA LEU A 357 4.38 6.81 9.98
C LEU A 357 3.47 7.80 9.26
N PHE A 358 3.92 8.37 8.13
CA PHE A 358 3.23 9.46 7.44
C PHE A 358 3.10 9.16 5.94
N GLU A 359 1.89 9.30 5.39
CA GLU A 359 1.62 9.17 3.95
C GLU A 359 1.74 10.50 3.18
N MET A 360 2.24 11.54 3.82
CA MET A 360 2.33 12.86 3.21
C MET A 360 3.61 12.99 2.40
N ASN A 361 3.46 13.41 1.13
CA ASN A 361 4.59 13.88 0.36
C ASN A 361 5.05 15.23 0.95
N ASP A 362 6.25 15.29 1.50
CA ASP A 362 7.03 16.52 1.38
C ASP A 362 7.43 16.65 -0.09
N GLN A 363 6.46 17.05 -0.94
CA GLN A 363 6.85 17.70 -2.17
C GLN A 363 7.77 18.85 -1.80
N LYS A 364 8.78 19.10 -2.65
CA LYS A 364 9.73 20.21 -2.60
C LYS A 364 9.05 21.56 -2.28
N ALA A 365 8.62 21.78 -1.05
CA ALA A 365 8.53 23.10 -0.49
C ALA A 365 9.99 23.42 -0.21
N ASN A 366 10.60 24.17 -1.13
CA ASN A 366 11.81 24.92 -0.80
C ASN A 366 11.65 25.38 0.65
N LEU A 367 12.63 25.06 1.50
CA LEU A 367 12.74 25.52 2.89
C LEU A 367 12.88 27.05 2.98
N ARG A 368 12.25 27.81 2.09
CA ARG A 368 11.91 29.20 2.35
C ARG A 368 10.90 29.16 3.48
N ALA A 369 11.20 29.96 4.51
CA ALA A 369 10.28 30.21 5.59
C ALA A 369 8.93 30.66 4.99
N ILE A 370 7.98 29.73 4.95
CA ILE A 370 6.56 30.02 4.75
C ILE A 370 6.21 31.06 5.81
N SER A 371 5.88 32.28 5.38
CA SER A 371 5.43 33.33 6.29
C SER A 371 4.14 32.90 6.97
N GLN A 372 3.82 33.45 8.15
CA GLN A 372 2.54 33.18 8.82
C GLN A 372 1.33 33.43 7.89
N ASP A 373 1.47 34.30 6.89
CA ASP A 373 0.44 34.62 5.90
C ASP A 373 0.14 33.47 4.90
N GLU A 374 1.09 32.56 4.63
CA GLU A 374 0.84 31.38 3.77
C GLU A 374 0.21 30.20 4.55
N LEU A 375 0.20 30.26 5.89
CA LEU A 375 -0.59 29.36 6.74
C LEU A 375 -2.06 29.78 6.80
N GLU A 376 -2.36 31.04 6.52
CA GLU A 376 -3.72 31.59 6.39
C GLU A 376 -4.23 31.48 4.94
N VAL A 377 -4.28 30.27 4.38
CA VAL A 377 -5.10 30.04 3.18
C VAL A 377 -6.56 29.94 3.61
N THR A 378 -7.17 31.10 3.85
CA THR A 378 -8.62 31.26 3.94
C THR A 378 -9.21 31.01 2.54
N GLY A 379 -9.46 29.74 2.22
CA GLY A 379 -9.99 29.33 0.92
C GLY A 379 -9.88 27.84 0.58
N GLY A 380 -9.28 27.02 1.43
CA GLY A 380 -9.24 25.57 1.22
C GLY A 380 -10.63 24.94 1.32
N THR A 381 -10.94 24.00 0.42
CA THR A 381 -12.14 23.16 0.52
C THR A 381 -11.99 22.18 1.68
N MET A 382 -13.05 21.97 2.44
CA MET A 382 -13.11 20.94 3.49
C MET A 382 -12.62 19.58 2.96
N LEU A 383 -12.05 18.77 3.87
CA LEU A 383 -11.70 17.40 3.56
C LEU A 383 -12.98 16.63 3.22
N PRO A 384 -13.03 15.92 2.07
CA PRO A 384 -14.18 15.14 1.70
C PRO A 384 -14.40 14.04 2.73
N VAL A 385 -15.66 13.84 3.10
CA VAL A 385 -16.06 12.74 3.96
C VAL A 385 -16.07 11.47 3.11
N PRO A 386 -15.36 10.39 3.50
CA PRO A 386 -15.34 9.16 2.72
C PRO A 386 -16.74 8.57 2.51
N SER A 387 -16.99 8.08 1.30
CA SER A 387 -18.20 7.34 0.96
C SER A 387 -18.19 5.94 1.56
N ASP A 388 -19.38 5.38 1.80
CA ASP A 388 -19.53 4.00 2.23
C ASP A 388 -19.13 3.02 1.12
N VAL A 389 -18.56 1.88 1.53
CA VAL A 389 -18.26 0.79 0.59
C VAL A 389 -19.59 0.09 0.23
N PRO A 390 -19.90 -0.12 -1.06
CA PRO A 390 -21.09 -0.84 -1.49
C PRO A 390 -21.20 -2.23 -0.87
N ASP A 391 -22.40 -2.61 -0.43
CA ASP A 391 -22.68 -3.92 0.17
C ASP A 391 -22.29 -5.07 -0.76
N GLU A 392 -22.52 -4.92 -2.07
CA GLU A 392 -22.16 -5.93 -3.06
C GLU A 392 -20.65 -6.16 -3.12
N PHE A 393 -19.84 -5.11 -2.90
CA PHE A 393 -18.39 -5.22 -2.87
C PHE A 393 -17.93 -5.95 -1.60
N ILE A 394 -18.52 -5.61 -0.45
CA ILE A 394 -18.25 -6.24 0.86
C ILE A 394 -18.54 -7.75 0.78
N GLU A 395 -19.72 -8.11 0.26
CA GLU A 395 -20.15 -9.50 0.12
C GLU A 395 -19.28 -10.28 -0.86
N MET A 396 -18.99 -9.69 -2.03
CA MET A 396 -18.13 -10.30 -3.05
C MET A 396 -16.73 -10.61 -2.52
N HIS A 397 -16.12 -9.72 -1.74
CA HIS A 397 -14.78 -9.90 -1.16
C HIS A 397 -14.82 -10.61 0.20
N GLN A 398 -16.01 -10.99 0.66
CA GLN A 398 -16.24 -11.71 1.92
C GLN A 398 -15.64 -10.97 3.11
N MET A 399 -15.75 -9.65 3.10
CA MET A 399 -15.31 -8.80 4.19
C MET A 399 -16.38 -8.79 5.29
N ASP A 400 -15.98 -8.60 6.54
CA ASP A 400 -16.95 -8.44 7.62
C ASP A 400 -17.60 -7.04 7.53
N LYS A 401 -18.92 -7.01 7.30
CA LYS A 401 -19.66 -5.75 7.13
C LYS A 401 -19.59 -4.84 8.35
N ASN A 402 -19.58 -5.40 9.56
CA ASN A 402 -19.50 -4.59 10.77
C ASN A 402 -18.12 -3.95 10.87
N GLU A 403 -17.06 -4.72 10.60
CA GLU A 403 -15.69 -4.19 10.58
C GLU A 403 -15.53 -3.09 9.52
N VAL A 404 -16.06 -3.28 8.30
CA VAL A 404 -16.05 -2.25 7.23
C VAL A 404 -16.76 -0.98 7.68
N ASN A 405 -17.93 -1.12 8.32
CA ASN A 405 -18.72 0.00 8.82
C ASN A 405 -17.98 0.74 9.96
N GLU A 406 -17.32 0.02 10.86
CA GLU A 406 -16.50 0.61 11.92
C GLU A 406 -15.32 1.40 11.37
N VAL A 407 -14.60 0.85 10.38
CA VAL A 407 -13.52 1.56 9.67
C VAL A 407 -14.05 2.84 9.05
N THR A 408 -15.16 2.74 8.30
CA THR A 408 -15.76 3.89 7.61
C THR A 408 -16.23 4.95 8.60
N ALA A 409 -16.91 4.56 9.68
CA ALA A 409 -17.37 5.47 10.73
C ALA A 409 -16.21 6.22 11.39
N ARG A 410 -15.10 5.52 11.72
CA ARG A 410 -13.90 6.14 12.29
C ARG A 410 -13.25 7.13 11.33
N MET A 411 -13.24 6.84 10.02
CA MET A 411 -12.70 7.77 9.03
C MET A 411 -13.62 8.98 8.82
N LYS A 412 -14.94 8.79 8.82
CA LYS A 412 -15.90 9.91 8.84
C LYS A 412 -15.70 10.80 10.07
N GLU A 413 -15.43 10.21 11.23
CA GLU A 413 -15.10 10.93 12.46
C GLU A 413 -13.81 11.75 12.32
N LEU A 414 -12.74 11.16 11.75
CA LEU A 414 -11.50 11.89 11.46
C LEU A 414 -11.76 13.09 10.54
N ALA A 415 -12.49 12.89 9.45
CA ALA A 415 -12.81 13.98 8.51
C ALA A 415 -13.53 15.13 9.20
N ASN A 416 -14.52 14.81 10.04
CA ASN A 416 -15.28 15.80 10.80
C ASN A 416 -14.41 16.54 11.83
N ALA A 417 -13.53 15.83 12.54
CA ALA A 417 -12.60 16.45 13.49
C ALA A 417 -11.65 17.44 12.80
N LEU A 418 -11.04 17.03 11.68
CA LEU A 418 -10.15 17.89 10.90
C LEU A 418 -10.90 19.13 10.37
N ASN A 419 -12.08 18.94 9.78
CA ASN A 419 -12.89 20.03 9.25
C ASN A 419 -13.37 21.01 10.33
N THR A 420 -13.76 20.51 11.50
CA THR A 420 -14.21 21.33 12.63
C THR A 420 -13.08 22.20 13.17
N GLU A 421 -11.85 21.69 13.15
CA GLU A 421 -10.65 22.42 13.58
C GLU A 421 -10.03 23.27 12.46
N GLY A 422 -10.72 23.42 11.32
CA GLY A 422 -10.26 24.25 10.20
C GLY A 422 -9.03 23.72 9.48
N TYR A 423 -8.71 22.44 9.65
CA TYR A 423 -7.57 21.82 8.97
C TYR A 423 -7.82 21.71 7.47
N ILE A 424 -6.83 22.16 6.69
CA ILE A 424 -6.85 22.09 5.23
C ILE A 424 -5.73 21.15 4.76
N SER A 425 -6.14 20.02 4.17
CA SER A 425 -5.24 19.05 3.55
C SER A 425 -4.40 19.71 2.44
N PRO A 426 -3.07 19.49 2.40
CA PRO A 426 -2.24 19.99 1.32
C PRO A 426 -2.66 19.33 -0.01
N ASN A 427 -2.82 20.16 -1.04
CA ASN A 427 -3.12 19.69 -2.40
C ASN A 427 -1.94 18.98 -3.06
#